data_AF-A0A8J7VZC4-F1
#
_entry.id   AF-A0A8J7VZC4-F1
#
_cell.length_a   1.000
_cell.length_b   1.000
_cell.length_c   1.000
_cell.angle_alpha   90.00
_cell.angle_beta   90.00
_cell.angle_gamma   90.00
#
_symmetry.space_group_name_H-M   'P 1'
#
loop_
_entity.id
_entity.type
_entity.pdbx_description
1 polymer ?
#
loop_
_entity_poly.entity_id
_entity_poly.type
_entity_poly.pdbx_seq_one_letter_code
_entity_poly.pdbx_strand_id
1 'polypeptide(L)'
;MENRKNLCAMITADLHARVREEQEKMELKLNEYVEMIIKEHFEMGGKTMDGKTRTLAFQVSEELFGRIKAHLTKTGMSQKDFVIGLIEKALVSKPPESIEAGSNE
;
A
#
# COMPACT_ATOMS: atom_id res chain seq x y z
N MET A 1 3.60 7.27 32.15
CA MET A 1 4.82 6.63 31.62
C MET A 1 4.37 5.65 30.54
N GLU A 2 4.80 5.84 29.30
CA GLU A 2 4.53 4.86 28.24
C GLU A 2 5.29 3.56 28.55
N ASN A 3 4.62 2.43 28.44
CA ASN A 3 5.20 1.11 28.70
C ASN A 3 6.07 0.72 27.50
N ARG A 4 7.40 0.93 27.59
CA ARG A 4 8.36 0.63 26.52
C ARG A 4 9.02 -0.73 26.76
N LYS A 5 9.15 -1.54 25.70
CA LYS A 5 9.81 -2.85 25.70
C LYS A 5 10.94 -2.85 24.67
N ASN A 6 12.03 -3.54 24.97
CA ASN A 6 13.19 -3.66 24.08
C ASN A 6 13.00 -4.81 23.08
N LEU A 7 13.34 -4.56 21.82
CA LEU A 7 13.47 -5.58 20.79
C LEU A 7 14.97 -5.83 20.54
N CYS A 8 15.46 -7.02 20.88
CA CYS A 8 16.84 -7.41 20.62
C CYS A 8 16.87 -8.49 19.54
N ALA A 9 17.51 -8.21 18.41
CA ALA A 9 17.69 -9.15 17.31
C ALA A 9 19.07 -8.97 16.68
N MET A 10 19.66 -10.08 16.24
CA MET A 10 20.88 -10.04 15.42
C MET A 10 20.48 -9.83 13.97
N ILE A 11 21.15 -8.88 13.31
CA ILE A 11 20.96 -8.57 11.88
C ILE A 11 22.30 -8.71 11.16
N THR A 12 22.26 -8.82 9.83
CA THR A 12 23.49 -8.88 9.03
C THR A 12 24.28 -7.58 9.15
N ALA A 13 25.61 -7.66 9.04
CA ALA A 13 26.49 -6.50 9.13
C ALA A 13 26.14 -5.42 8.09
N ASP A 14 25.80 -5.83 6.87
CA ASP A 14 25.39 -4.93 5.79
C ASP A 14 24.10 -4.17 6.14
N LEU A 15 23.10 -4.86 6.70
CA LEU A 15 21.86 -4.22 7.11
C LEU A 15 22.10 -3.25 8.27
N HIS A 16 22.95 -3.63 9.22
CA HIS A 16 23.35 -2.76 10.32
C HIS A 16 24.04 -1.48 9.84
N ALA A 17 24.97 -1.59 8.88
CA ALA A 17 25.66 -0.44 8.30
C ALA A 17 24.68 0.53 7.63
N ARG A 18 23.75 0.01 6.82
CA ARG A 18 22.71 0.84 6.16
C ARG A 18 21.79 1.51 7.17
N VAL A 19 21.35 0.78 8.21
CA VAL A 19 20.53 1.35 9.30
C VAL A 19 21.26 2.51 9.98
N ARG A 20 22.56 2.37 10.25
CA ARG A 20 23.39 3.43 10.84
C ARG A 20 23.48 4.68 9.96
N GLU A 21 23.80 4.50 8.68
CA GLU A 21 23.90 5.61 7.72
C GLU A 21 22.58 6.39 7.58
N GLU A 22 21.47 5.68 7.43
CA GLU A 22 20.15 6.32 7.29
C GLU A 22 19.70 7.00 8.59
N GLN A 23 19.95 6.36 9.74
CA GLN A 23 19.69 6.95 11.04
C GLN A 23 20.47 8.27 11.24
N GLU A 24 21.76 8.31 10.87
CA GLU A 24 22.60 9.51 10.97
C GLU A 24 22.12 10.63 10.03
N LYS A 25 21.73 10.30 8.80
CA LYS A 25 21.16 11.28 7.84
C LYS A 25 19.86 11.90 8.35
N MET A 26 19.06 11.14 9.07
CA MET A 26 17.78 11.60 9.62
C MET A 26 17.92 12.27 11.01
N GLU A 27 19.13 12.30 11.57
CA GLU A 27 19.43 12.84 12.90
C GLU A 27 18.56 12.25 14.03
N LEU A 28 18.14 10.99 13.89
CA LEU A 28 17.28 10.29 14.85
C LEU A 28 18.08 9.42 15.83
N LYS A 29 17.55 9.18 17.03
CA LYS A 29 18.08 8.11 17.89
C LYS A 29 17.65 6.76 17.34
N LEU A 30 18.47 5.74 17.56
CA LEU A 30 18.20 4.38 17.06
C LEU A 30 16.82 3.86 17.49
N ASN A 31 16.39 4.15 18.72
CA ASN A 31 15.08 3.75 19.20
C ASN A 31 13.94 4.44 18.43
N GLU A 32 14.10 5.71 18.07
CA GLU A 32 13.10 6.48 17.31
C GLU A 32 13.06 6.02 15.86
N TYR A 33 14.23 5.78 15.26
CA TYR A 33 14.36 5.25 13.91
C TYR A 33 13.74 3.85 13.78
N VAL A 34 14.03 2.94 14.72
CA VAL A 34 13.45 1.60 14.74
C VAL A 34 11.94 1.65 15.00
N GLU A 35 11.47 2.50 15.91
CA GLU A 35 10.04 2.70 16.13
C GLU A 35 9.33 3.24 14.89
N MET A 36 9.95 4.18 14.17
CA MET A 36 9.45 4.71 12.90
C MET A 36 9.37 3.61 11.84
N ILE A 37 10.42 2.81 11.63
CA ILE A 37 10.39 1.70 10.66
C ILE A 37 9.31 0.68 11.03
N ILE A 38 9.20 0.34 12.32
CA ILE A 38 8.20 -0.62 12.78
C ILE A 38 6.78 -0.06 12.58
N LYS A 39 6.55 1.22 12.93
CA LYS A 39 5.28 1.90 12.66
C LYS A 39 5.00 1.97 11.18
N GLU A 40 5.94 2.37 10.34
CA GLU A 40 5.79 2.36 8.89
C GLU A 40 5.49 0.95 8.37
N HIS A 41 6.16 -0.08 8.88
CA HIS A 41 5.89 -1.46 8.52
C HIS A 41 4.48 -1.91 8.91
N PHE A 42 3.93 -1.48 10.04
CA PHE A 42 2.59 -1.88 10.48
C PHE A 42 1.46 -0.94 10.01
N GLU A 43 1.74 0.35 9.80
CA GLU A 43 0.79 1.41 9.46
C GLU A 43 0.77 1.71 7.95
N MET A 44 1.94 1.70 7.28
CA MET A 44 2.07 1.95 5.83
C MET A 44 2.31 0.67 5.02
N GLY A 45 3.05 -0.30 5.56
CA GLY A 45 3.34 -1.62 4.97
C GLY A 45 2.48 -2.77 5.53
N GLY A 46 1.59 -2.45 6.46
CA GLY A 46 0.80 -3.40 7.25
C GLY A 46 -0.70 -3.26 7.03
N LYS A 47 -1.13 -2.75 5.87
CA LYS A 47 -2.32 -3.33 5.25
C LYS A 47 -1.97 -4.76 4.90
N THR A 48 -2.10 -5.62 5.89
CA THR A 48 -2.74 -6.91 5.71
C THR A 48 -3.83 -6.69 4.68
N MET A 49 -3.51 -7.11 3.46
CA MET A 49 -4.53 -7.68 2.63
C MET A 49 -5.06 -8.82 3.50
N ASP A 50 -6.16 -8.57 4.22
CA ASP A 50 -7.19 -9.59 4.34
C ASP A 50 -7.20 -10.22 2.95
N GLY A 51 -6.90 -11.52 2.82
CA GLY A 51 -6.68 -12.21 1.52
C GLY A 51 -7.87 -12.14 0.55
N LYS A 52 -8.85 -11.29 0.85
CA LYS A 52 -10.05 -10.90 0.14
C LYS A 52 -9.89 -9.66 -0.74
N THR A 53 -8.87 -8.80 -0.57
CA THR A 53 -8.70 -7.60 -1.42
C THR A 53 -7.27 -7.43 -1.94
N ARG A 54 -7.13 -7.09 -3.23
CA ARG A 54 -5.86 -6.71 -3.88
C ARG A 54 -5.93 -5.23 -4.28
N THR A 55 -4.84 -4.49 -4.09
CA THR A 55 -4.73 -3.08 -4.51
C THR A 55 -4.49 -3.01 -6.02
N LEU A 56 -5.32 -2.24 -6.74
CA LEU A 56 -5.14 -1.91 -8.15
C LEU A 56 -4.72 -0.43 -8.27
N ALA A 57 -3.48 -0.18 -8.71
CA ALA A 57 -2.96 1.16 -8.96
C ALA A 57 -2.52 1.30 -10.41
N PHE A 58 -2.81 2.45 -11.03
CA PHE A 58 -2.41 2.78 -12.40
C PHE A 58 -2.17 4.29 -12.53
N GLN A 59 -1.31 4.68 -13.46
CA GLN A 59 -1.09 6.08 -13.80
C GLN A 59 -2.13 6.55 -14.82
N VAL A 60 -2.59 7.79 -14.68
CA VAL A 60 -3.48 8.46 -15.63
C VAL A 60 -2.91 9.83 -15.97
N SER A 61 -3.29 10.39 -17.11
CA SER A 61 -2.95 11.78 -17.43
C SER A 61 -3.62 12.74 -16.45
N GLU A 62 -3.00 13.90 -16.22
CA GLU A 62 -3.56 14.95 -15.36
C GLU A 62 -4.93 15.43 -15.85
N GLU A 63 -5.11 15.50 -17.17
CA GLU A 63 -6.38 15.86 -17.78
C GLU A 63 -7.48 14.86 -17.41
N LEU A 64 -7.20 13.56 -17.50
CA LEU A 64 -8.15 12.52 -17.13
C LEU A 64 -8.43 12.53 -15.63
N PHE A 65 -7.41 12.74 -14.80
CA PHE A 65 -7.57 12.87 -13.35
C PHE A 65 -8.47 14.06 -12.98
N GLY A 66 -8.28 15.21 -13.63
CA GLY A 66 -9.11 16.40 -13.45
C GLY A 66 -10.57 16.17 -13.85
N ARG A 67 -10.80 15.53 -15.00
CA ARG A 67 -12.15 15.16 -15.47
C ARG A 67 -12.85 14.20 -14.50
N ILE A 68 -12.14 13.19 -13.98
CA ILE A 68 -12.67 12.26 -12.97
C ILE A 68 -13.07 13.03 -11.72
N LYS A 69 -12.20 13.90 -11.17
CA LYS A 69 -12.53 14.69 -9.99
C LYS A 69 -13.76 15.58 -10.20
N ALA A 70 -13.86 16.29 -11.32
CA ALA A 70 -15.02 17.12 -11.62
C ALA A 70 -16.33 16.31 -11.69
N HIS A 71 -16.27 15.11 -12.27
CA HIS A 71 -17.42 14.20 -12.33
C HIS A 71 -17.86 13.73 -10.94
N LEU A 72 -16.92 13.30 -10.09
CA LEU A 72 -17.20 12.83 -8.73
C LEU A 72 -17.78 13.93 -7.85
N THR A 73 -17.28 15.17 -7.96
CA THR A 73 -17.83 16.32 -7.21
C THR A 73 -19.28 16.60 -7.61
N LYS A 74 -19.63 16.45 -8.89
CA LYS A 74 -20.99 16.70 -9.38
C LYS A 74 -21.99 15.61 -8.96
N THR A 75 -21.53 14.36 -8.86
CA THR A 75 -22.38 13.21 -8.52
C THR A 75 -22.38 12.88 -7.03
N GLY A 76 -21.43 13.40 -6.26
CA GLY A 76 -21.23 13.07 -4.84
C GLY A 76 -20.70 11.65 -4.61
N MET A 77 -20.27 10.96 -5.67
CA MET A 77 -19.81 9.57 -5.61
C MET A 77 -18.36 9.48 -5.15
N SER A 78 -18.00 8.43 -4.41
CA SER A 78 -16.61 8.18 -4.06
C SER A 78 -15.81 7.69 -5.27
N GLN A 79 -14.53 8.03 -5.35
CA GLN A 79 -13.63 7.54 -6.42
C GLN A 79 -13.57 6.01 -6.45
N LYS A 80 -13.64 5.37 -5.28
CA LYS A 80 -13.66 3.92 -5.14
C LYS A 80 -14.91 3.32 -5.78
N ASP A 81 -16.10 3.83 -5.44
CA ASP A 81 -17.37 3.29 -5.94
C ASP A 81 -17.52 3.51 -7.45
N PHE A 82 -17.02 4.64 -7.94
CA PHE A 82 -16.98 4.92 -9.37
C PHE A 82 -16.15 3.89 -10.14
N VAL A 83 -14.92 3.62 -9.70
CA VAL A 83 -14.02 2.66 -10.35
C VAL A 83 -14.55 1.24 -10.24
N ILE A 84 -15.02 0.82 -9.06
CA ILE A 84 -15.61 -0.51 -8.85
C ILE A 84 -16.84 -0.71 -9.75
N GLY A 85 -17.76 0.25 -9.78
CA GLY A 85 -18.97 0.16 -10.60
C GLY A 85 -18.69 0.12 -12.11
N LEU A 86 -17.63 0.80 -12.58
CA LEU A 86 -17.19 0.68 -13.97
C LEU A 86 -16.65 -0.72 -14.28
N ILE A 87 -15.83 -1.28 -13.38
CA ILE A 87 -15.26 -2.62 -13.53
C ILE A 87 -16.38 -3.68 -13.50
N GLU A 88 -17.28 -3.64 -12.52
CA GLU A 88 -18.39 -4.59 -12.41
C GLU A 88 -19.29 -4.58 -13.66
N LYS A 89 -19.64 -3.39 -14.17
CA LYS A 89 -20.39 -3.28 -15.44
C LYS A 89 -19.63 -3.86 -16.62
N ALA A 90 -18.32 -3.61 -16.71
CA ALA A 90 -17.48 -4.15 -17.78
C ALA A 90 -17.33 -5.68 -17.69
N LEU A 91 -17.31 -6.25 -16.48
CA LEU A 91 -17.23 -7.69 -16.27
C LEU A 91 -18.57 -8.39 -16.53
N VAL A 92 -19.71 -7.83 -16.12
CA VAL A 92 -21.03 -8.42 -16.37
C VAL A 92 -21.38 -8.45 -17.86
N SER A 93 -20.86 -7.50 -18.64
CA SER A 93 -21.06 -7.45 -20.10
C SER A 93 -20.15 -8.40 -20.90
N LYS A 94 -19.18 -9.07 -20.25
CA LYS A 94 -18.38 -10.15 -20.86
C LYS A 94 -18.70 -11.48 -20.16
N PRO A 95 -19.31 -12.48 -20.84
CA PRO A 95 -19.43 -13.81 -20.26
C PRO A 95 -18.03 -14.36 -19.90
N PRO A 96 -17.92 -15.24 -18.88
CA PRO A 96 -16.64 -15.67 -18.36
C PRO A 96 -15.92 -16.55 -19.39
N GLU A 97 -14.90 -16.01 -20.04
CA GLU A 97 -13.83 -16.82 -20.60
C GLU A 97 -13.06 -17.38 -19.41
N SER A 98 -13.15 -18.70 -19.24
CA SER A 98 -12.51 -19.50 -18.20
C SER A 98 -11.03 -19.16 -18.08
N ILE A 99 -10.64 -18.48 -17.00
CA ILE A 99 -9.24 -18.37 -16.63
C ILE A 99 -8.86 -19.69 -15.96
N GLU A 100 -8.29 -20.60 -16.74
CA GLU A 100 -7.58 -21.76 -16.23
C GLU A 100 -6.44 -21.27 -15.33
N ALA A 101 -6.54 -21.58 -14.04
CA ALA A 101 -5.46 -21.38 -13.09
C ALA A 101 -4.31 -22.30 -13.51
N GLY A 102 -3.30 -21.73 -14.17
CA GLY A 102 -2.04 -22.40 -14.43
C GLY A 102 -1.37 -22.76 -13.12
N SER A 103 -1.57 -24.01 -12.67
CA SER A 103 -0.66 -24.72 -11.79
C SER A 103 0.72 -24.70 -12.44
N ASN A 104 1.74 -24.19 -11.75
CA ASN A 104 3.11 -24.47 -12.11
C ASN A 104 3.79 -25.10 -10.91
N GLU A 105 4.01 -26.40 -11.05
CA GLU A 105 4.87 -27.26 -10.24
C GLU A 105 6.35 -26.95 -10.52
#